data_AF-A0A2D6XIB3-F1
#
_entry.id   AF-A0A2D6XIB3-F1
#
_cell.length_a   1.000
_cell.length_b   1.000
_cell.length_c   1.000
_cell.angle_alpha   90.00
_cell.angle_beta   90.00
_cell.angle_gamma   90.00
#
_symmetry.space_group_name_H-M   'P 1'
#
loop_
_entity.id
_entity.type
_entity.pdbx_description
1 polymer ?
#
loop_
_entity_poly.entity_id
_entity_poly.type
_entity_poly.pdbx_seq_one_letter_code
_entity_poly.pdbx_strand_id
1 'polypeptide(L)'
;MKLFLGDMISPIDCELIDHEELQTKDTKNKKEFCGLYIAEENKIYLSNNYPNIPTLDVLLHEISHVLIGDMTVYKSEEQKADMLAIRLKKLLQQKKKIYVFTK
;
A
#
# COMPACT_ATOMS: atom_id res chain seq x y z
N MET A 1 -10.03 -9.84 3.95
CA MET A 1 -9.27 -10.47 2.84
C MET A 1 -7.78 -10.39 3.19
N LYS A 2 -6.93 -11.33 2.74
CA LYS A 2 -5.47 -11.23 2.94
C LYS A 2 -4.76 -10.97 1.62
N LEU A 3 -3.87 -9.99 1.60
CA LEU A 3 -3.08 -9.62 0.44
C LEU A 3 -1.63 -10.07 0.63
N PHE A 4 -1.16 -10.92 -0.27
CA PHE A 4 0.19 -11.49 -0.26
C PHE A 4 1.02 -10.79 -1.33
N LEU A 5 1.93 -9.92 -0.91
CA LEU A 5 2.96 -9.37 -1.77
C LEU A 5 4.19 -10.28 -1.67
N GLY A 6 4.63 -10.84 -2.81
CA GLY A 6 5.61 -11.94 -2.88
C GLY A 6 7.03 -11.63 -2.35
N ASP A 7 7.21 -10.49 -1.72
CA ASP A 7 8.43 -9.98 -1.10
C ASP A 7 8.23 -9.46 0.32
N MET A 8 7.00 -9.48 0.86
CA MET A 8 6.72 -9.10 2.25
C MET A 8 6.74 -10.31 3.18
N ILE A 9 7.27 -10.09 4.39
CA ILE A 9 7.38 -11.11 5.45
C ILE A 9 5.99 -11.51 5.98
N SER A 10 5.09 -10.53 6.07
CA SER A 10 3.75 -10.71 6.61
C SER A 10 2.70 -10.34 5.58
N PRO A 11 1.62 -11.12 5.44
CA PRO A 11 0.48 -10.73 4.62
C PRO A 11 -0.18 -9.47 5.19
N ILE A 12 -0.72 -8.64 4.32
CA ILE A 12 -1.47 -7.44 4.71
C ILE A 12 -2.94 -7.82 4.82
N ASP A 13 -3.58 -7.49 5.93
CA ASP A 13 -5.03 -7.65 6.06
C ASP A 13 -5.73 -6.51 5.31
N CYS A 14 -6.74 -6.84 4.50
CA CYS A 14 -7.55 -5.89 3.75
C CYS A 14 -9.02 -6.06 4.10
N GLU A 15 -9.67 -4.97 4.47
CA GLU A 15 -11.09 -4.96 4.86
C GLU A 15 -11.85 -3.90 4.07
N LEU A 16 -13.01 -4.30 3.53
CA LEU A 16 -13.96 -3.36 2.95
C LEU A 16 -14.90 -2.94 4.07
N ILE A 17 -15.00 -1.64 4.32
CA ILE A 17 -15.89 -1.06 5.33
C ILE A 17 -16.70 0.07 4.72
N ASP A 18 -17.78 0.46 5.39
CA ASP A 18 -18.58 1.60 4.95
C ASP A 18 -17.78 2.91 5.05
N HIS A 19 -18.09 3.85 4.17
CA HIS A 19 -17.37 5.14 4.10
C HIS A 19 -17.42 5.91 5.43
N GLU A 20 -18.57 5.92 6.08
CA GLU A 20 -18.76 6.58 7.37
C GLU A 20 -17.88 5.94 8.45
N GLU A 21 -17.83 4.60 8.48
CA GLU A 21 -16.96 3.86 9.40
C GLU A 21 -15.49 4.17 9.13
N LEU A 22 -15.09 4.23 7.85
CA LEU A 22 -13.73 4.56 7.44
C LEU A 22 -13.31 5.94 7.95
N GLN A 23 -14.18 6.95 7.87
CA GLN A 23 -13.86 8.29 8.38
C GLN A 23 -13.64 8.33 9.89
N THR A 24 -14.21 7.38 10.65
CA THR A 24 -13.99 7.32 12.11
C THR A 24 -12.66 6.70 12.52
N LYS A 25 -11.98 5.98 11.59
CA LYS A 25 -10.71 5.28 11.87
C LYS A 25 -9.52 6.23 11.96
N ASP A 26 -9.53 7.38 11.26
CA ASP A 26 -8.51 8.42 11.42
C ASP A 26 -9.07 9.59 12.26
N THR A 27 -8.82 9.54 13.56
CA THR A 27 -9.22 10.59 14.50
C THR A 27 -8.31 11.83 14.46
N LYS A 28 -7.18 11.77 13.74
CA LYS A 28 -6.16 12.84 13.72
C LYS A 28 -6.27 13.75 12.50
N ASN A 29 -6.64 13.22 11.33
CA ASN A 29 -6.86 14.03 10.13
C ASN A 29 -8.34 14.21 9.84
N LYS A 30 -8.85 15.45 9.93
CA LYS A 30 -10.21 15.81 9.48
C LYS A 30 -10.38 15.82 7.96
N LYS A 31 -9.55 15.06 7.22
CA LYS A 31 -9.62 15.00 5.77
C LYS A 31 -10.42 13.76 5.39
N GLU A 32 -11.17 13.88 4.31
CA GLU A 32 -11.89 12.76 3.74
C GLU A 32 -10.92 11.84 2.97
N PHE A 33 -11.04 10.53 3.18
CA PHE A 33 -10.21 9.53 2.50
C PHE A 33 -11.04 8.32 2.05
N CYS A 34 -10.62 7.69 0.96
CA CYS A 34 -11.29 6.53 0.36
C CYS A 34 -10.60 5.20 0.72
N GLY A 35 -9.41 5.28 1.30
CA GLY A 35 -8.62 4.17 1.80
C GLY A 35 -7.74 4.63 2.96
N LEU A 36 -7.34 3.69 3.81
CA LEU A 36 -6.50 3.95 4.96
C LEU A 36 -5.63 2.73 5.29
N TYR A 37 -4.31 2.91 5.20
CA TYR A 37 -3.35 1.97 5.76
C TYR A 37 -2.97 2.32 7.20
N ILE A 38 -3.14 1.36 8.12
CA ILE A 38 -2.68 1.46 9.51
C ILE A 38 -1.48 0.52 9.70
N ALA A 39 -0.29 1.11 9.83
CA ALA A 39 0.97 0.37 9.92
C ALA A 39 1.08 -0.51 11.17
N GLU A 40 0.55 -0.05 12.30
CA GLU A 40 0.54 -0.79 13.59
C GLU A 40 -0.26 -2.09 13.50
N GLU A 41 -1.34 -2.09 12.71
CA GLU A 41 -2.21 -3.24 12.48
C GLU A 41 -1.78 -4.05 11.24
N ASN A 42 -0.82 -3.55 10.45
CA ASN A 42 -0.50 -4.05 9.11
C ASN A 42 -1.77 -4.30 8.26
N LYS A 43 -2.68 -3.32 8.26
CA LYS A 43 -4.03 -3.47 7.74
C LYS A 43 -4.46 -2.29 6.88
N ILE A 44 -5.10 -2.60 5.75
CA ILE A 44 -5.68 -1.64 4.81
C ILE A 44 -7.20 -1.70 4.94
N TYR A 45 -7.81 -0.54 5.18
CA TYR A 45 -9.25 -0.33 5.11
C TYR A 45 -9.60 0.40 3.82
N LEU A 46 -10.67 -0.04 3.14
CA LEU A 46 -11.12 0.54 1.88
C LEU A 46 -12.63 0.77 1.92
N SER A 47 -13.08 1.85 1.31
CA SER A 47 -14.50 2.09 1.06
C SER A 47 -14.84 1.71 -0.39
N ASN A 48 -15.93 0.98 -0.58
CA ASN A 48 -16.49 0.67 -1.91
C ASN A 48 -17.63 1.61 -2.32
N ASN A 49 -18.03 2.53 -1.44
CA ASN A 49 -19.22 3.35 -1.60
C ASN A 49 -18.92 4.74 -2.22
N TYR A 50 -17.69 4.97 -2.69
CA TYR A 50 -17.31 6.26 -3.25
C TYR A 50 -17.66 6.36 -4.75
N PRO A 51 -18.55 7.28 -5.15
CA PRO A 51 -18.87 7.43 -6.56
C PRO A 51 -17.64 7.96 -7.31
N ASN A 52 -17.28 7.28 -8.41
CA ASN A 52 -16.25 7.66 -9.39
C ASN A 52 -14.79 7.30 -9.08
N ILE A 53 -14.48 6.62 -7.97
CA ILE A 53 -13.10 6.14 -7.71
C ILE A 53 -13.09 4.61 -7.66
N PRO A 54 -12.40 3.93 -8.59
CA PRO A 54 -12.28 2.48 -8.56
C PRO A 54 -11.55 2.01 -7.29
N THR A 55 -12.16 1.07 -6.55
CA THR A 55 -11.57 0.51 -5.32
C THR A 55 -10.20 -0.12 -5.55
N LEU A 56 -9.93 -0.63 -6.75
CA LEU A 56 -8.63 -1.18 -7.11
C LEU A 56 -7.53 -0.11 -7.10
N ASP A 57 -7.83 1.10 -7.60
CA ASP A 57 -6.84 2.19 -7.65
C ASP A 57 -6.51 2.68 -6.24
N VAL A 58 -7.52 2.74 -5.37
CA VAL A 58 -7.34 3.04 -3.94
C VAL A 58 -6.51 1.95 -3.25
N LEU A 59 -6.79 0.67 -3.52
CA LEU A 59 -6.00 -0.43 -2.96
C LEU A 59 -4.52 -0.34 -3.39
N LEU A 60 -4.25 -0.05 -4.67
CA LEU A 60 -2.88 0.14 -5.16
C LEU A 60 -2.19 1.35 -4.52
N HIS A 61 -2.94 2.43 -4.27
CA HIS A 61 -2.44 3.59 -3.53
C HIS A 61 -2.03 3.21 -2.10
N GLU A 62 -2.89 2.51 -1.35
CA GLU A 62 -2.58 2.10 0.03
C GLU A 62 -1.44 1.08 0.12
N ILE A 63 -1.34 0.15 -0.85
CA ILE A 63 -0.18 -0.75 -0.96
C ILE A 63 1.13 0.05 -1.11
N SER A 64 1.10 1.19 -1.80
CA SER A 64 2.28 2.03 -1.94
C SER A 64 2.74 2.59 -0.60
N HIS A 65 1.81 3.00 0.28
CA HIS A 65 2.13 3.42 1.66
C HIS A 65 2.72 2.30 2.49
N VAL A 66 2.24 1.06 2.31
CA VAL A 66 2.82 -0.12 2.98
C VAL A 66 4.27 -0.31 2.57
N LEU A 67 4.55 -0.26 1.27
CA LEU A 67 5.90 -0.44 0.74
C LEU A 67 6.87 0.66 1.19
N ILE A 68 6.39 1.91 1.32
CA ILE A 68 7.16 3.04 1.86
C ILE A 68 7.37 2.87 3.37
N GLY A 69 6.34 2.48 4.11
CA GLY A 69 6.41 2.24 5.55
C GLY A 69 7.43 1.16 5.89
N ASP A 70 7.41 0.05 5.15
CA ASP A 70 8.40 -1.03 5.25
C ASP A 70 9.83 -0.51 4.94
N MET A 71 9.97 0.46 4.04
CA MET A 71 11.25 1.13 3.80
C MET A 71 11.76 1.97 4.96
N THR A 72 10.89 2.46 5.86
CA THR A 72 11.32 3.23 7.05
C THR A 72 11.91 2.35 8.15
N VAL A 73 11.64 1.03 8.11
CA VAL A 73 12.27 0.04 9.00
C VAL A 73 13.77 -0.08 8.70
N TYR A 74 14.18 0.10 7.44
CA TYR A 74 15.59 0.10 7.05
C TYR A 74 16.25 1.43 7.42
N LYS A 75 17.29 1.37 8.24
CA LYS A 75 17.96 2.55 8.78
C LYS A 75 18.97 3.16 7.82
N SER A 76 19.63 2.36 6.98
CA SER A 76 20.60 2.86 5.99
C SER A 76 19.97 3.03 4.61
N GLU A 77 20.41 4.05 3.87
CA GLU A 77 20.02 4.22 2.47
C GLU A 77 20.44 3.04 1.60
N GLU A 78 21.57 2.41 1.93
CA GLU A 78 22.09 1.24 1.24
C GLU A 78 21.15 0.03 1.36
N GLN A 79 20.58 -0.23 2.55
CA GLN A 79 19.57 -1.28 2.74
C GLN A 79 18.28 -1.01 1.95
N LYS A 80 17.86 0.25 1.86
CA LYS A 80 16.70 0.64 1.06
C LYS A 80 16.96 0.43 -0.44
N ALA A 81 18.16 0.80 -0.91
CA ALA A 81 18.60 0.60 -2.28
C ALA A 81 18.68 -0.89 -2.64
N ASP A 82 19.22 -1.73 -1.74
CA ASP A 82 19.28 -3.19 -1.93
C ASP A 82 17.89 -3.81 -2.02
N MET A 83 16.96 -3.39 -1.16
CA MET A 83 15.58 -3.88 -1.20
C MET A 83 14.87 -3.48 -2.50
N LEU A 84 15.06 -2.23 -2.95
CA LEU A 84 14.59 -1.75 -4.25
C LEU A 84 15.18 -2.57 -5.41
N ALA A 85 16.49 -2.86 -5.38
CA ALA A 85 17.17 -3.63 -6.41
C ALA A 85 16.62 -5.07 -6.48
N ILE A 86 16.35 -5.70 -5.33
CA ILE A 86 15.71 -7.03 -5.26
C ILE A 86 14.30 -7.00 -5.85
N ARG A 87 13.49 -5.98 -5.49
CA ARG A 87 12.14 -5.78 -6.03
C ARG A 87 12.16 -5.60 -7.54
N LEU A 88 13.06 -4.75 -8.05
CA LEU A 88 13.24 -4.50 -9.47
C LEU A 88 13.69 -5.77 -10.22
N LYS A 89 14.64 -6.53 -9.66
CA LYS A 89 15.10 -7.80 -10.22
C LYS A 89 13.96 -8.81 -10.36
N LYS A 90 13.11 -8.96 -9.34
CA LYS A 90 11.93 -9.86 -9.40
C LYS A 90 10.95 -9.42 -10.50
N LEU A 91 10.66 -8.12 -10.63
CA LEU A 91 9.80 -7.58 -11.69
C LEU A 91 10.36 -7.84 -13.10
N LEU A 92 11.67 -7.61 -13.28
CA LEU A 92 12.37 -7.86 -14.55
C LEU A 92 12.40 -9.36 -14.90
N GLN A 93 12.63 -10.23 -13.92
CA GLN A 93 12.62 -11.69 -14.11
C GLN A 93 11.24 -12.23 -14.49
N GLN A 94 10.16 -11.59 -14.04
CA GLN A 94 8.78 -11.93 -14.40
C GLN A 94 8.35 -11.38 -15.78
N LYS A 95 9.25 -10.74 -16.54
CA LYS A 95 9.03 -10.17 -17.89
C LYS A 95 7.83 -9.20 -18.01
N LYS A 96 7.40 -8.57 -16.92
CA LYS A 96 6.38 -7.51 -17.00
C LYS A 96 7.05 -6.20 -17.43
N LYS A 97 6.51 -5.53 -18.46
CA LYS A 97 7.03 -4.22 -18.93
C LYS A 97 6.99 -3.23 -17.77
N ILE A 98 8.14 -2.68 -17.41
CA ILE A 98 8.25 -1.63 -16.40
C ILE A 98 8.16 -0.29 -17.12
N TYR A 99 7.10 0.47 -16.85
CA TYR A 99 6.95 1.84 -17.36
C TYR A 99 7.46 2.80 -16.30
N VAL A 100 8.60 3.43 -16.57
CA VAL A 100 9.18 4.47 -15.72
C VAL A 100 8.85 5.82 -16.36
N PHE A 101 8.04 6.63 -15.68
CA PHE A 101 7.78 8.01 -16.07
C PHE A 101 8.72 8.91 -15.29
N THR A 102 9.70 9.50 -15.98
CA THR A 102 10.51 10.59 -15.44
C THR A 102 9.91 11.93 -15.88
N LYS A 103 10.00 12.96 -15.03
CA LYS A 103 9.68 14.35 -15.42
C LYS A 103 10.68 14.87 -16.45
#